data_AF-A0A8T5S0Y9-F1
#
_entry.id   AF-A0A8T5S0Y9-F1
#
_cell.length_a   1.000
_cell.length_b   1.000
_cell.length_c   1.000
_cell.angle_alpha   90.00
_cell.angle_beta   90.00
_cell.angle_gamma   90.00
#
_symmetry.space_group_name_H-M   'P 1'
#
loop_
_entity.id
_entity.type
_entity.pdbx_description
1 polymer ?
#
loop_
_entity_poly.entity_id
_entity_poly.type
_entity_poly.pdbx_seq_one_letter_code
_entity_poly.pdbx_strand_id
1 'polypeptide(L)'
;MNELLQFIYKNEFWYISAFLNSKVISGIETAKKIEDFIKHKLKNLTPDDFYRQDLKESIIDMVQNISIECSWVSYVEFFPYRDENTDRAFNTLGFFQFKVEHYPDQPSKKEKLKPMLIQQIPYLLLNDLKEFFKDTFYNKILIDTESPVYVFLTSNNTKPRTIEWTQENIEKNKKLIGDWTEIYSGQWEDYSETLYTKRIENNLSNRLSELHFIRRNSGFVYMIEESYNKYFESYMIKYVLDPTPKMRAVLFALRSINASLDLLFIKTQSEMFQDLKSIEMKIQNLRLLRGLIQTNLSKVYNELDNNRRQHYTSVLKHLLIEFEIESVVKRLNEKFSTIYDAMQDLYHKKSQEDQQKTERHLNILNLLVGADVLVGFTGILIQSFNLQEGTLFASLLNGIVGIIISTILSLTILYYVYTRIQLKKSDVSLTVDAIIEDQNGNVVLIKRKYPPFRNYFALPGGFIKEGEKPTEALIREVKEETNLDVKVQSKIGVYNKEGRDPRGKVHTTAYKCRVIGDFSDMKGGDDSKKTELIPINQLKTIELAFDHKEILRDAKLV
;
A
#
# COMPACT_ATOMS: atom_id res chain seq x y z
N MET A 1 -32.74 42.92 -10.63
CA MET A 1 -32.33 42.12 -9.46
C MET A 1 -32.10 40.71 -10.00
N ASN A 2 -30.86 40.31 -10.26
CA ASN A 2 -30.57 38.98 -10.80
C ASN A 2 -30.98 37.95 -9.74
N GLU A 3 -32.09 37.24 -9.95
CA GLU A 3 -32.42 36.11 -9.10
C GLU A 3 -31.27 35.10 -9.21
N LEU A 4 -30.55 34.92 -8.10
CA LEU A 4 -29.43 34.00 -8.00
C LEU A 4 -29.93 32.59 -8.33
N LEU A 5 -29.30 31.98 -9.33
CA LEU A 5 -29.56 30.60 -9.71
C LEU A 5 -29.39 29.65 -8.51
N GLN A 6 -30.39 28.79 -8.26
CA GLN A 6 -30.37 27.76 -7.20
C GLN A 6 -30.76 26.38 -7.75
N PHE A 7 -30.07 25.32 -7.31
CA PHE A 7 -30.45 23.93 -7.59
C PHE A 7 -31.35 23.40 -6.48
N ILE A 8 -32.41 22.66 -6.87
CA ILE A 8 -33.29 21.99 -5.92
C ILE A 8 -32.87 20.52 -5.83
N TYR A 9 -32.16 20.20 -4.76
CA TYR A 9 -31.61 18.87 -4.52
C TYR A 9 -32.71 17.82 -4.34
N LYS A 10 -32.48 16.65 -4.93
CA LYS A 10 -33.36 15.49 -4.78
C LYS A 10 -32.72 14.48 -3.86
N ASN A 11 -31.65 13.82 -4.31
CA ASN A 11 -30.98 12.73 -3.60
C ASN A 11 -29.48 12.98 -3.45
N GLU A 12 -28.91 12.47 -2.35
CA GLU A 12 -27.48 12.51 -2.08
C GLU A 12 -27.00 11.16 -1.53
N PHE A 13 -25.90 10.67 -2.08
CA PHE A 13 -25.27 9.42 -1.67
C PHE A 13 -23.78 9.60 -1.47
N TRP A 14 -23.25 9.11 -0.35
CA TRP A 14 -21.81 9.05 -0.11
C TRP A 14 -21.31 7.62 -0.15
N TYR A 15 -20.05 7.45 -0.56
CA TYR A 15 -19.45 6.13 -0.66
C TYR A 15 -18.01 6.13 -0.13
N ILE A 16 -17.70 5.13 0.70
CA ILE A 16 -16.36 4.88 1.24
C ILE A 16 -16.03 3.40 1.01
N SER A 17 -15.02 3.13 0.20
CA SER A 17 -14.54 1.77 -0.06
C SER A 17 -13.85 1.19 1.17
N ALA A 18 -14.01 -0.11 1.41
CA ALA A 18 -13.38 -0.78 2.53
C ALA A 18 -13.16 -2.28 2.30
N PHE A 19 -12.19 -2.81 3.03
CA PHE A 19 -12.07 -4.23 3.33
C PHE A 19 -12.67 -4.53 4.69
N LEU A 20 -13.41 -5.63 4.77
CA LEU A 20 -14.03 -6.11 6.00
C LEU A 20 -13.49 -7.50 6.31
N ASN A 21 -13.28 -7.79 7.60
CA ASN A 21 -13.18 -9.15 8.09
C ASN A 21 -14.57 -9.64 8.55
N SER A 22 -15.38 -10.12 7.61
CA SER A 22 -16.75 -10.58 7.83
C SER A 22 -16.87 -11.81 8.74
N LYS A 23 -15.75 -12.49 9.05
CA LYS A 23 -15.74 -13.55 10.07
C LYS A 23 -15.73 -13.00 11.50
N VAL A 24 -15.26 -11.76 11.68
CA VAL A 24 -15.08 -11.15 13.01
C VAL A 24 -16.16 -10.11 13.30
N ILE A 25 -16.64 -9.42 12.27
CA ILE A 25 -17.64 -8.35 12.40
C ILE A 25 -18.72 -8.45 11.34
N SER A 26 -19.93 -8.01 11.69
CA SER A 26 -21.00 -7.81 10.72
C SER A 26 -20.87 -6.45 10.05
N GLY A 27 -20.96 -6.43 8.71
CA GLY A 27 -20.97 -5.19 7.94
C GLY A 27 -22.18 -4.31 8.28
N ILE A 28 -23.35 -4.94 8.55
CA ILE A 28 -24.60 -4.25 8.91
C ILE A 28 -24.47 -3.55 10.27
N GLU A 29 -24.00 -4.28 11.29
CA GLU A 29 -23.80 -3.70 12.63
C GLU A 29 -22.74 -2.59 12.61
N THR A 30 -21.69 -2.78 11.81
CA THR A 30 -20.66 -1.76 11.62
C THR A 30 -21.23 -0.51 10.98
N ALA A 31 -22.03 -0.65 9.91
CA ALA A 31 -22.70 0.47 9.27
C ALA A 31 -23.53 1.26 10.27
N LYS A 32 -24.25 0.57 11.17
CA LYS A 32 -25.03 1.24 12.22
C LYS A 32 -24.14 2.02 13.21
N LYS A 33 -23.02 1.44 13.64
CA LYS A 33 -22.04 2.14 14.51
C LYS A 33 -21.45 3.39 13.85
N ILE A 34 -21.16 3.32 12.55
CA ILE A 34 -20.67 4.47 11.78
C ILE A 34 -21.76 5.55 11.70
N GLU A 35 -23.01 5.16 11.42
CA GLU A 35 -24.15 6.08 11.40
C GLU A 35 -24.30 6.82 12.72
N ASP A 36 -24.27 6.09 13.84
CA ASP A 36 -24.41 6.66 15.18
C ASP A 36 -23.24 7.60 15.53
N PHE A 37 -22.01 7.22 15.14
CA PHE A 37 -20.82 8.06 15.29
C PHE A 37 -20.95 9.37 14.51
N ILE A 38 -21.34 9.31 13.23
CA ILE A 38 -21.53 10.50 12.38
C ILE A 38 -22.62 11.40 12.97
N LYS A 39 -23.77 10.83 13.36
CA LYS A 39 -24.86 11.59 13.99
C LYS A 39 -24.41 12.29 15.27
N HIS A 40 -23.58 11.63 16.08
CA HIS A 40 -23.02 12.23 17.29
C HIS A 40 -22.04 13.38 16.96
N LYS A 41 -21.12 13.15 16.01
CA LYS A 41 -20.15 14.17 15.58
C LYS A 41 -20.83 15.41 15.02
N LEU A 42 -21.80 15.24 14.13
CA LEU A 42 -22.56 16.34 13.54
C LEU A 42 -23.28 17.19 14.59
N LYS A 43 -23.86 16.59 15.63
CA LYS A 43 -24.51 17.33 16.72
C LYS A 43 -23.56 18.21 17.53
N ASN A 44 -22.26 17.90 17.54
CA ASN A 44 -21.26 18.56 18.37
C ASN A 44 -20.32 19.49 17.57
N LEU A 45 -20.57 19.68 16.27
CA LEU A 45 -19.77 20.60 15.46
C LEU A 45 -19.95 22.05 15.91
N THR A 46 -18.85 22.79 15.92
CA THR A 46 -18.77 24.20 16.29
C THR A 46 -18.34 25.06 15.09
N PRO A 47 -18.60 26.38 15.10
CA PRO A 47 -18.17 27.28 14.04
C PRO A 47 -16.67 27.20 13.68
N ASP A 48 -15.82 26.90 14.67
CA ASP A 48 -14.37 26.86 14.51
C ASP A 48 -13.89 25.63 13.72
N ASP A 49 -14.72 24.59 13.64
CA ASP A 49 -14.42 23.38 12.86
C ASP A 49 -14.50 23.63 11.34
N PHE A 50 -15.12 24.73 10.89
CA PHE A 50 -15.39 24.97 9.47
C PHE A 50 -14.26 25.67 8.74
N TYR A 51 -13.83 25.10 7.61
CA TYR A 51 -12.85 25.73 6.73
C TYR A 51 -13.37 27.04 6.10
N ARG A 52 -14.65 27.08 5.71
CA ARG A 52 -15.30 28.27 5.11
C ARG A 52 -16.04 29.08 6.18
N GLN A 53 -15.28 29.91 6.89
CA GLN A 53 -15.80 30.78 7.94
C GLN A 53 -16.90 31.75 7.47
N ASP A 54 -16.89 32.13 6.19
CA ASP A 54 -17.92 32.95 5.56
C ASP A 54 -19.27 32.23 5.41
N LEU A 55 -19.31 30.90 5.56
CA LEU A 55 -20.51 30.08 5.42
C LEU A 55 -20.96 29.41 6.73
N LYS A 56 -20.28 29.69 7.84
CA LYS A 56 -20.47 28.98 9.13
C LYS A 56 -21.93 28.88 9.57
N GLU A 57 -22.71 29.95 9.47
CA GLU A 57 -24.12 29.94 9.89
C GLU A 57 -24.98 29.01 9.02
N SER A 58 -24.72 29.02 7.70
CA SER A 58 -25.43 28.13 6.76
C SER A 58 -25.03 26.66 6.93
N ILE A 59 -23.76 26.40 7.30
CA ILE A 59 -23.30 25.04 7.59
C ILE A 59 -23.95 24.52 8.88
N ILE A 60 -24.03 25.34 9.93
CA ILE A 60 -24.68 24.95 11.20
C ILE A 60 -26.16 24.64 10.99
N ASP A 61 -26.91 25.50 10.30
CA ASP A 61 -28.33 25.24 10.01
C ASP A 61 -28.52 23.93 9.22
N MET A 62 -27.63 23.67 8.25
CA MET A 62 -27.65 22.43 7.45
C MET A 62 -27.35 21.19 8.31
N VAL A 63 -26.30 21.25 9.14
CA VAL A 63 -25.89 20.16 10.03
C VAL A 63 -26.98 19.83 11.06
N GLN A 64 -27.71 20.82 11.56
CA GLN A 64 -28.81 20.60 12.51
C GLN A 64 -30.02 19.91 11.87
N ASN A 65 -30.13 19.94 10.53
CA ASN A 65 -31.27 19.45 9.77
C ASN A 65 -30.86 18.37 8.75
N ILE A 66 -29.84 17.58 9.05
CA ILE A 66 -29.37 16.49 8.19
C ILE A 66 -29.81 15.12 8.72
N SER A 67 -30.33 14.28 7.83
CA SER A 67 -30.57 12.87 8.07
C SER A 67 -29.55 12.04 7.29
N ILE A 68 -28.98 11.04 7.96
CA ILE A 68 -27.99 10.13 7.36
C ILE A 68 -28.37 8.70 7.75
N GLU A 69 -28.41 7.84 6.75
CA GLU A 69 -28.56 6.38 6.88
C GLU A 69 -27.34 5.70 6.27
N CYS A 70 -26.66 4.82 7.02
CA CYS A 70 -25.50 4.09 6.53
C CYS A 70 -25.82 2.62 6.29
N SER A 71 -25.39 2.08 5.16
CA SER A 71 -25.48 0.65 4.84
C SER A 71 -24.14 0.11 4.34
N TRP A 72 -23.93 -1.19 4.53
CA TRP A 72 -22.79 -1.92 3.98
C TRP A 72 -23.21 -2.64 2.70
N VAL A 73 -22.42 -2.48 1.64
CA VAL A 73 -22.62 -3.18 0.37
C VAL A 73 -21.40 -4.06 0.10
N SER A 74 -21.60 -5.38 0.19
CA SER A 74 -20.60 -6.37 -0.21
C SER A 74 -20.47 -6.38 -1.73
N TYR A 75 -19.23 -6.33 -2.24
CA TYR A 75 -18.97 -6.38 -3.68
C TYR A 75 -18.25 -7.66 -4.09
N VAL A 76 -17.14 -7.99 -3.44
CA VAL A 76 -16.42 -9.26 -3.66
C VAL A 76 -16.33 -10.01 -2.34
N GLU A 77 -17.14 -11.05 -2.24
CA GLU A 77 -17.08 -12.03 -1.16
C GLU A 77 -15.88 -12.96 -1.37
N PHE A 78 -15.29 -13.45 -0.27
CA PHE A 78 -14.07 -14.27 -0.29
C PHE A 78 -12.88 -13.57 -0.94
N PHE A 79 -12.61 -12.33 -0.52
CA PHE A 79 -11.45 -11.54 -0.95
C PHE A 79 -10.35 -11.57 0.13
N PRO A 80 -9.44 -12.57 0.14
CA PRO A 80 -8.49 -12.81 1.23
C PRO A 80 -7.31 -11.83 1.23
N TYR A 81 -7.58 -10.54 1.39
CA TYR A 81 -6.53 -9.52 1.45
C TYR A 81 -5.83 -9.55 2.80
N ARG A 82 -4.49 -9.54 2.76
CA ARG A 82 -3.64 -9.38 3.94
C ARG A 82 -2.77 -8.14 3.77
N ASP A 83 -2.80 -7.26 4.75
CA ASP A 83 -1.93 -6.09 4.81
C ASP A 83 -0.54 -6.50 5.30
N GLU A 84 0.46 -6.24 4.46
CA GLU A 84 1.86 -6.64 4.67
C GLU A 84 2.59 -5.83 5.74
N ASN A 85 2.06 -4.65 6.10
CA ASN A 85 2.62 -3.79 7.15
C ASN A 85 2.12 -4.19 8.54
N THR A 86 0.82 -4.50 8.63
CA THR A 86 0.12 -4.61 9.91
C THR A 86 -0.31 -6.04 10.25
N ASP A 87 -0.08 -6.98 9.34
CA ASP A 87 -0.49 -8.38 9.41
C ASP A 87 -2.02 -8.60 9.48
N ARG A 88 -2.79 -7.57 9.16
CA ARG A 88 -4.25 -7.62 9.19
C ARG A 88 -4.78 -8.45 8.04
N ALA A 89 -5.80 -9.26 8.32
CA ALA A 89 -6.45 -10.10 7.31
C ALA A 89 -7.93 -9.71 7.16
N PHE A 90 -8.34 -9.60 5.91
CA PHE A 90 -9.70 -9.27 5.48
C PHE A 90 -10.15 -10.31 4.46
N ASN A 91 -11.46 -10.49 4.32
CA ASN A 91 -12.05 -11.53 3.48
C ASN A 91 -13.21 -11.01 2.62
N THR A 92 -13.46 -9.71 2.63
CA THR A 92 -14.54 -9.08 1.84
C THR A 92 -14.10 -7.70 1.37
N LEU A 93 -14.32 -7.41 0.09
CA LEU A 93 -14.20 -6.07 -0.47
C LEU A 93 -15.60 -5.51 -0.70
N GLY A 94 -15.82 -4.26 -0.31
CA GLY A 94 -17.09 -3.59 -0.48
C GLY A 94 -16.98 -2.09 -0.23
N PHE A 95 -18.09 -1.48 0.13
CA PHE A 95 -18.15 -0.07 0.48
C PHE A 95 -19.30 0.21 1.45
N PHE A 96 -19.12 1.24 2.28
CA PHE A 96 -20.21 1.86 3.02
C PHE A 96 -20.90 2.87 2.11
N GLN A 97 -22.22 2.78 2.04
CA GLN A 97 -23.08 3.71 1.33
C GLN A 97 -23.86 4.52 2.35
N PHE A 98 -23.84 5.84 2.22
CA PHE A 98 -24.60 6.76 3.05
C PHE A 98 -25.68 7.38 2.20
N LYS A 99 -26.94 7.24 2.59
CA LYS A 99 -28.03 8.02 2.02
C LYS A 99 -28.20 9.26 2.88
N VAL A 100 -28.14 10.43 2.25
CA VAL A 100 -28.14 11.72 2.94
C VAL A 100 -29.32 12.55 2.48
N GLU A 101 -30.03 13.14 3.44
CA GLU A 101 -31.17 14.01 3.20
C GLU A 101 -31.08 15.27 4.06
N HIS A 102 -31.05 16.42 3.40
CA HIS A 102 -31.07 17.72 4.05
C HIS A 102 -32.49 18.26 4.16
N TYR A 103 -32.84 18.78 5.33
CA TYR A 103 -34.13 19.36 5.69
C TYR A 103 -35.33 18.44 5.39
N PRO A 104 -35.35 17.19 5.89
CA PRO A 104 -36.46 16.26 5.65
C PRO A 104 -37.81 16.84 6.10
N ASP A 105 -37.81 17.59 7.20
CA ASP A 105 -39.02 18.21 7.78
C ASP A 105 -39.31 19.61 7.22
N GLN A 106 -38.40 20.20 6.43
CA GLN A 106 -38.52 21.58 5.92
C GLN A 106 -38.13 21.69 4.43
N PRO A 107 -38.92 21.13 3.49
CA PRO A 107 -38.58 21.09 2.06
C PRO A 107 -38.30 22.47 1.43
N SER A 108 -38.95 23.53 1.93
CA SER A 108 -38.74 24.91 1.45
C SER A 108 -37.34 25.46 1.75
N LYS A 109 -36.66 24.96 2.80
CA LYS A 109 -35.26 25.30 3.07
C LYS A 109 -34.30 24.58 2.11
N LYS A 110 -34.63 23.37 1.68
CA LYS A 110 -33.85 22.60 0.69
C LYS A 110 -33.67 23.38 -0.62
N GLU A 111 -34.68 24.16 -1.02
CA GLU A 111 -34.63 25.02 -2.21
C GLU A 111 -33.62 26.18 -2.11
N LYS A 112 -33.22 26.57 -0.90
CA LYS A 112 -32.28 27.67 -0.66
C LYS A 112 -30.84 27.20 -0.42
N LEU A 113 -30.62 25.88 -0.44
CA LEU A 113 -29.33 25.31 -0.12
C LEU A 113 -28.34 25.58 -1.25
N LYS A 114 -27.12 25.99 -0.89
CA LYS A 114 -26.06 26.29 -1.86
C LYS A 114 -25.28 25.01 -2.17
N PRO A 115 -24.93 24.72 -3.45
CA PRO A 115 -24.21 23.49 -3.82
C PRO A 115 -22.89 23.33 -3.07
N MET A 116 -22.21 24.44 -2.82
CA MET A 116 -20.91 24.45 -2.16
C MET A 116 -20.95 24.00 -0.69
N LEU A 117 -22.12 23.99 -0.03
CA LEU A 117 -22.28 23.53 1.35
C LEU A 117 -22.24 21.99 1.45
N ILE A 118 -22.71 21.31 0.42
CA ILE A 118 -22.94 19.86 0.43
C ILE A 118 -21.64 19.08 0.60
N GLN A 119 -20.55 19.54 -0.02
CA GLN A 119 -19.26 18.87 0.04
C GLN A 119 -18.49 19.15 1.34
N GLN A 120 -18.91 20.14 2.14
CA GLN A 120 -18.21 20.50 3.37
C GLN A 120 -18.32 19.39 4.42
N ILE A 121 -19.52 18.83 4.62
CA ILE A 121 -19.74 17.83 5.68
C ILE A 121 -18.90 16.57 5.46
N PRO A 122 -18.92 15.91 4.28
CA PRO A 122 -18.08 14.73 4.03
C PRO A 122 -16.59 15.00 4.23
N TYR A 123 -16.13 16.19 3.86
CA TYR A 123 -14.74 16.60 4.01
C TYR A 123 -14.34 16.73 5.49
N LEU A 124 -15.16 17.39 6.30
CA LEU A 124 -14.93 17.54 7.74
C LEU A 124 -14.90 16.17 8.43
N LEU A 125 -15.88 15.33 8.13
CA LEU A 125 -16.02 14.02 8.74
C LEU A 125 -14.93 13.02 8.29
N LEU A 126 -14.24 13.25 7.18
CA LEU A 126 -13.25 12.30 6.67
C LEU A 126 -12.13 12.05 7.69
N ASN A 127 -11.63 13.09 8.34
CA ASN A 127 -10.57 12.95 9.35
C ASN A 127 -11.08 12.25 10.61
N ASP A 128 -12.26 12.63 11.10
CA ASP A 128 -12.92 11.97 12.23
C ASP A 128 -13.16 10.47 11.97
N LEU A 129 -13.61 10.13 10.77
CA LEU A 129 -13.83 8.74 10.36
C LEU A 129 -12.51 7.98 10.35
N LYS A 130 -11.42 8.55 9.82
CA LYS A 130 -10.09 7.93 9.83
C LYS A 130 -9.66 7.53 11.24
N GLU A 131 -9.82 8.41 12.21
CA GLU A 131 -9.50 8.14 13.62
C GLU A 131 -10.43 7.08 14.22
N PHE A 132 -11.73 7.23 14.01
CA PHE A 132 -12.74 6.29 14.50
C PHE A 132 -12.48 4.84 14.04
N PHE A 133 -12.12 4.65 12.76
CA PHE A 133 -11.78 3.33 12.22
C PHE A 133 -10.48 2.77 12.79
N LYS A 134 -9.50 3.64 13.07
CA LYS A 134 -8.21 3.23 13.65
C LYS A 134 -8.38 2.69 15.06
N ASP A 135 -9.19 3.35 15.89
CA ASP A 135 -9.32 3.02 17.32
C ASP A 135 -10.38 1.93 17.57
N THR A 136 -11.54 2.03 16.93
CA THR A 136 -12.70 1.17 17.23
C THR A 136 -12.63 -0.18 16.51
N PHE A 137 -12.05 -0.20 15.31
CA PHE A 137 -12.08 -1.37 14.42
C PHE A 137 -10.69 -1.88 14.08
N TYR A 138 -9.70 -1.63 14.95
CA TYR A 138 -8.34 -2.12 14.80
C TYR A 138 -8.34 -3.62 14.42
N ASN A 139 -7.67 -3.95 13.31
CA ASN A 139 -7.59 -5.29 12.70
C ASN A 139 -8.89 -5.92 12.15
N LYS A 140 -10.01 -5.20 12.15
CA LYS A 140 -11.32 -5.71 11.69
C LYS A 140 -11.78 -5.09 10.37
N ILE A 141 -11.39 -3.84 10.12
CA ILE A 141 -11.74 -3.07 8.92
C ILE A 141 -10.51 -2.32 8.41
N LEU A 142 -10.40 -2.19 7.09
CA LEU A 142 -9.50 -1.23 6.45
C LEU A 142 -10.28 -0.40 5.44
N ILE A 143 -10.42 0.90 5.69
CA ILE A 143 -11.12 1.83 4.80
C ILE A 143 -10.18 2.53 3.82
N ASP A 144 -10.72 3.03 2.72
CA ASP A 144 -10.00 3.92 1.81
C ASP A 144 -9.85 5.31 2.45
N THR A 145 -8.68 5.54 3.05
CA THR A 145 -8.31 6.82 3.66
C THR A 145 -7.64 7.78 2.68
N GLU A 146 -7.19 7.28 1.54
CA GLU A 146 -6.39 8.04 0.57
C GLU A 146 -7.28 8.73 -0.46
N SER A 147 -8.45 8.15 -0.74
CA SER A 147 -9.45 8.77 -1.59
C SER A 147 -10.41 9.64 -0.76
N PRO A 148 -10.81 10.82 -1.26
CA PRO A 148 -11.95 11.54 -0.74
C PRO A 148 -13.23 10.69 -0.74
N VAL A 149 -14.13 11.02 0.19
CA VAL A 149 -15.50 10.48 0.20
C VAL A 149 -16.15 10.82 -1.13
N TYR A 150 -16.61 9.80 -1.86
CA TYR A 150 -17.29 10.05 -3.12
C TYR A 150 -18.71 10.50 -2.82
N VAL A 151 -19.05 11.72 -3.26
CA VAL A 151 -20.36 12.32 -3.10
C VAL A 151 -21.07 12.31 -4.44
N PHE A 152 -22.21 11.63 -4.53
CA PHE A 152 -23.12 11.69 -5.66
C PHE A 152 -24.38 12.45 -5.30
N LEU A 153 -24.67 13.51 -6.03
CA LEU A 153 -25.80 14.39 -5.76
C LEU A 153 -26.64 14.59 -7.01
N THR A 154 -27.97 14.59 -6.85
CA THR A 154 -28.88 14.88 -7.94
C THR A 154 -29.75 16.10 -7.68
N SER A 155 -30.06 16.81 -8.76
CA SER A 155 -31.03 17.91 -8.77
C SER A 155 -31.98 17.70 -9.94
N ASN A 156 -33.29 17.91 -9.71
CA ASN A 156 -34.29 17.77 -10.76
C ASN A 156 -34.98 19.08 -11.15
N ASN A 157 -34.65 20.18 -10.47
CA ASN A 157 -35.30 21.47 -10.67
C ASN A 157 -34.33 22.61 -10.27
N THR A 158 -34.58 23.84 -10.74
CA THR A 158 -33.77 25.02 -10.43
C THR A 158 -34.64 26.27 -10.23
N LYS A 159 -34.10 27.32 -9.61
CA LYS A 159 -34.75 28.63 -9.51
C LYS A 159 -33.88 29.72 -10.14
N PRO A 160 -34.45 30.60 -10.99
CA PRO A 160 -35.82 30.53 -11.54
C PRO A 160 -36.04 29.31 -12.44
N ARG A 161 -37.25 28.74 -12.41
CA ARG A 161 -37.60 27.52 -13.16
C ARG A 161 -37.57 27.68 -14.68
N THR A 162 -37.54 28.92 -15.16
CA THR A 162 -37.58 29.31 -16.57
C THR A 162 -36.20 29.36 -17.23
N ILE A 163 -35.13 29.05 -16.49
CA ILE A 163 -33.79 29.00 -17.08
C ILE A 163 -33.76 27.87 -18.12
N GLU A 164 -33.69 28.27 -19.39
CA GLU A 164 -33.19 27.40 -20.43
C GLU A 164 -31.69 27.23 -20.21
N TRP A 165 -31.26 26.00 -20.05
CA TRP A 165 -29.90 25.68 -19.65
C TRP A 165 -28.99 25.60 -20.87
N THR A 166 -28.74 26.80 -21.37
CA THR A 166 -27.92 27.13 -22.51
C THR A 166 -26.43 27.16 -22.21
N GLN A 167 -25.57 26.98 -23.21
CA GLN A 167 -24.11 27.06 -23.03
C GLN A 167 -23.70 28.39 -22.47
N GLU A 168 -24.29 29.42 -23.05
CA GLU A 168 -24.19 30.78 -22.57
C GLU A 168 -24.66 30.91 -21.11
N ASN A 169 -25.79 30.31 -20.74
CA ASN A 169 -26.31 30.39 -19.37
C ASN A 169 -25.51 29.56 -18.36
N ILE A 170 -24.92 28.42 -18.75
CA ILE A 170 -24.02 27.65 -17.87
C ILE A 170 -22.75 28.45 -17.62
N GLU A 171 -22.08 28.94 -18.66
CA GLU A 171 -20.85 29.72 -18.52
C GLU A 171 -21.09 30.99 -17.69
N LYS A 172 -22.20 31.71 -17.97
CA LYS A 172 -22.61 32.90 -17.20
C LYS A 172 -22.82 32.63 -15.72
N ASN A 173 -23.21 31.40 -15.36
CA ASN A 173 -23.50 31.02 -13.98
C ASN A 173 -22.42 30.11 -13.36
N LYS A 174 -21.31 29.80 -14.04
CA LYS A 174 -20.33 28.77 -13.65
C LYS A 174 -19.84 28.91 -12.21
N LYS A 175 -19.58 30.14 -11.79
CA LYS A 175 -19.15 30.50 -10.42
C LYS A 175 -20.21 30.20 -9.34
N LEU A 176 -21.50 30.28 -9.68
CA LEU A 176 -22.63 29.97 -8.78
C LEU A 176 -22.95 28.48 -8.76
N ILE A 177 -22.80 27.84 -9.91
CA ILE A 177 -22.94 26.41 -10.13
C ILE A 177 -21.85 25.66 -9.33
N GLY A 178 -20.67 26.29 -9.21
CA GLY A 178 -19.48 25.78 -8.54
C GLY A 178 -18.50 25.24 -9.58
N ASP A 179 -17.20 25.49 -9.40
CA ASP A 179 -16.15 25.18 -10.39
C ASP A 179 -16.06 23.69 -10.76
N TRP A 180 -16.66 22.83 -9.95
CA TRP A 180 -16.65 21.37 -10.05
C TRP A 180 -17.97 20.79 -10.57
N THR A 181 -18.97 21.66 -10.77
CA THR A 181 -20.33 21.29 -11.12
C THR A 181 -20.52 21.55 -12.62
N GLU A 182 -20.76 20.47 -13.36
CA GLU A 182 -21.13 20.53 -14.78
C GLU A 182 -22.64 20.29 -14.90
N ILE A 183 -23.33 21.10 -15.71
CA ILE A 183 -24.78 21.00 -15.90
C ILE A 183 -25.03 20.50 -17.30
N TYR A 184 -25.98 19.57 -17.44
CA TYR A 184 -26.51 19.19 -18.73
C TYR A 184 -28.03 19.17 -18.65
N SER A 185 -28.69 19.85 -19.57
CA SER A 185 -30.13 20.07 -19.52
C SER A 185 -30.95 19.22 -20.47
N GLY A 186 -30.30 18.58 -21.43
CA GLY A 186 -30.98 17.87 -22.51
C GLY A 186 -31.80 18.77 -23.45
N GLN A 187 -31.70 20.10 -23.32
CA GLN A 187 -32.44 21.08 -24.13
C GLN A 187 -31.66 21.53 -25.39
N TRP A 188 -30.50 20.93 -25.70
CA TRP A 188 -29.42 21.54 -26.50
C TRP A 188 -28.79 20.60 -27.54
N GLU A 189 -28.49 21.12 -28.74
CA GLU A 189 -27.46 20.59 -29.66
C GLU A 189 -26.05 21.01 -29.17
N ASP A 190 -25.05 20.16 -29.41
CA ASP A 190 -23.78 20.04 -28.67
C ASP A 190 -22.92 21.31 -28.45
N TYR A 191 -22.24 21.37 -27.29
CA TYR A 191 -21.47 22.53 -26.78
C TYR A 191 -20.09 22.77 -27.44
N SER A 192 -19.58 21.84 -28.25
CA SER A 192 -18.35 22.04 -29.03
C SER A 192 -18.15 20.95 -30.08
N GLU A 193 -17.46 21.28 -31.16
CA GLU A 193 -17.05 20.35 -32.20
C GLU A 193 -16.25 19.17 -31.61
N THR A 194 -15.40 19.42 -30.61
CA THR A 194 -14.68 18.39 -29.84
C THR A 194 -15.56 17.41 -29.08
N LEU A 195 -16.68 17.87 -28.50
CA LEU A 195 -17.60 17.01 -27.75
C LEU A 195 -18.43 16.15 -28.71
N TYR A 196 -18.84 16.74 -29.83
CA TYR A 196 -19.50 16.04 -30.94
C TYR A 196 -18.59 14.95 -31.53
N THR A 197 -17.34 15.27 -31.85
CA THR A 197 -16.34 14.31 -32.36
C THR A 197 -16.12 13.15 -31.38
N LYS A 198 -15.97 13.42 -30.08
CA LYS A 198 -15.84 12.37 -29.05
C LYS A 198 -17.06 11.44 -28.97
N ARG A 199 -18.28 11.97 -29.19
CA ARG A 199 -19.51 11.17 -29.22
C ARG A 199 -19.60 10.28 -30.45
N ILE A 200 -19.26 10.83 -31.62
CA ILE A 200 -19.21 10.11 -32.90
C ILE A 200 -18.16 9.00 -32.85
N GLU A 201 -16.95 9.29 -32.38
CA GLU A 201 -15.85 8.32 -32.28
C GLU A 201 -16.15 7.15 -31.34
N ASN A 202 -16.89 7.39 -30.23
CA ASN A 202 -17.16 6.38 -29.19
C ASN A 202 -18.60 5.85 -29.18
N ASN A 203 -19.41 6.21 -30.18
CA ASN A 203 -20.82 5.82 -30.30
C ASN A 203 -21.64 6.07 -29.00
N LEU A 204 -21.35 7.19 -28.35
CA LEU A 204 -22.07 7.63 -27.14
C LEU A 204 -23.44 8.15 -27.58
N SER A 205 -24.49 7.35 -27.42
CA SER A 205 -25.85 7.69 -27.86
C SER A 205 -26.32 9.08 -27.37
N ASN A 206 -27.06 9.79 -28.23
CA ASN A 206 -27.72 11.08 -27.95
C ASN A 206 -28.65 11.09 -26.72
N ARG A 207 -28.99 9.93 -26.16
CA ARG A 207 -29.97 9.87 -25.06
C ARG A 207 -29.35 10.10 -23.69
N LEU A 208 -28.04 9.95 -23.52
CA LEU A 208 -27.38 9.98 -22.22
C LEU A 208 -25.97 10.54 -22.39
N SER A 209 -25.87 11.81 -22.04
CA SER A 209 -24.69 12.67 -21.91
C SER A 209 -23.75 12.24 -20.75
N GLU A 210 -23.73 10.98 -20.39
CA GLU A 210 -23.89 10.53 -19.00
C GLU A 210 -22.59 10.14 -18.27
N LEU A 211 -21.45 10.65 -18.72
CA LEU A 211 -20.16 10.10 -18.31
C LEU A 211 -19.12 11.10 -17.88
N HIS A 212 -19.21 12.34 -18.36
CA HIS A 212 -18.25 13.38 -18.01
C HIS A 212 -18.41 13.93 -16.58
N PHE A 213 -19.27 13.30 -15.77
CA PHE A 213 -19.73 13.81 -14.48
C PHE A 213 -19.19 13.05 -13.26
N ILE A 214 -18.60 11.87 -13.45
CA ILE A 214 -18.02 11.09 -12.35
C ILE A 214 -16.54 11.40 -12.33
N ARG A 215 -16.15 12.48 -11.65
CA ARG A 215 -14.74 12.69 -11.35
C ARG A 215 -14.32 11.71 -10.27
N ARG A 216 -13.00 11.53 -10.14
CA ARG A 216 -12.41 10.70 -9.08
C ARG A 216 -12.89 11.02 -7.66
N ASN A 217 -13.51 12.17 -7.36
CA ASN A 217 -13.91 12.54 -6.00
C ASN A 217 -15.37 12.98 -5.81
N SER A 218 -16.15 13.18 -6.89
CA SER A 218 -17.55 13.62 -6.78
C SER A 218 -18.31 13.40 -8.09
N GLY A 219 -19.62 13.25 -8.00
CA GLY A 219 -20.56 13.27 -9.12
C GLY A 219 -21.75 14.19 -8.83
N PHE A 220 -21.97 15.19 -9.69
CA PHE A 220 -23.16 16.05 -9.63
C PHE A 220 -23.98 15.83 -10.90
N VAL A 221 -25.25 15.51 -10.76
CA VAL A 221 -26.15 15.24 -11.89
C VAL A 221 -27.39 16.12 -11.80
N TYR A 222 -27.55 17.02 -12.76
CA TYR A 222 -28.81 17.69 -13.00
C TYR A 222 -29.58 16.99 -14.12
N MET A 223 -30.86 16.73 -13.93
CA MET A 223 -31.78 16.30 -15.00
C MET A 223 -33.10 17.03 -14.85
N ILE A 224 -33.68 17.55 -15.92
CA ILE A 224 -35.01 18.16 -15.85
C ILE A 224 -36.03 17.14 -15.33
N GLU A 225 -36.97 17.59 -14.49
CA GLU A 225 -37.93 16.78 -13.75
C GLU A 225 -38.60 15.65 -14.55
N GLU A 226 -39.06 15.92 -15.77
CA GLU A 226 -39.67 14.89 -16.63
C GLU A 226 -38.67 13.78 -16.98
N SER A 227 -37.45 14.13 -17.37
CA SER A 227 -36.38 13.18 -17.67
C SER A 227 -35.89 12.47 -16.41
N TYR A 228 -35.83 13.17 -15.28
CA TYR A 228 -35.49 12.59 -13.99
C TYR A 228 -36.48 11.47 -13.64
N ASN A 229 -37.78 11.75 -13.66
CA ASN A 229 -38.81 10.77 -13.32
C ASN A 229 -38.82 9.58 -14.28
N LYS A 230 -38.48 9.80 -15.55
CA LYS A 230 -38.50 8.76 -16.59
C LYS A 230 -37.26 7.85 -16.57
N TYR A 231 -36.08 8.42 -16.32
CA TYR A 231 -34.80 7.74 -16.55
C TYR A 231 -33.95 7.56 -15.30
N PHE A 232 -34.17 8.32 -14.23
CA PHE A 232 -33.26 8.28 -13.08
C PHE A 232 -33.25 6.91 -12.40
N GLU A 233 -34.42 6.38 -12.02
CA GLU A 233 -34.50 5.08 -11.34
C GLU A 233 -34.25 3.91 -12.29
N SER A 234 -34.93 3.90 -13.45
CA SER A 234 -34.91 2.78 -14.39
C SER A 234 -33.56 2.60 -15.10
N TYR A 235 -32.76 3.66 -15.15
CA TYR A 235 -31.51 3.70 -15.88
C TYR A 235 -30.34 4.23 -15.01
N MET A 236 -30.39 5.47 -14.52
CA MET A 236 -29.18 6.14 -13.96
C MET A 236 -28.66 5.44 -12.71
N ILE A 237 -29.56 5.01 -11.83
CA ILE A 237 -29.18 4.27 -10.62
C ILE A 237 -28.47 2.97 -11.03
N LYS A 238 -29.11 2.16 -11.86
CA LYS A 238 -28.62 0.82 -12.19
C LYS A 238 -27.33 0.80 -13.01
N TYR A 239 -27.18 1.73 -13.97
CA TYR A 239 -26.11 1.64 -14.97
C TYR A 239 -25.01 2.69 -14.80
N VAL A 240 -25.22 3.73 -13.98
CA VAL A 240 -24.22 4.77 -13.72
C VAL A 240 -23.86 4.85 -12.25
N LEU A 241 -24.86 4.95 -11.36
CA LEU A 241 -24.60 5.07 -9.93
C LEU A 241 -24.06 3.77 -9.34
N ASP A 242 -24.69 2.63 -9.59
CA ASP A 242 -24.32 1.33 -9.00
C ASP A 242 -22.93 0.82 -9.42
N PRO A 243 -22.47 0.97 -10.68
CA PRO A 243 -21.12 0.54 -11.08
C PRO A 243 -20.02 1.41 -10.48
N THR A 244 -20.28 2.69 -10.23
CA THR A 244 -19.27 3.65 -9.77
C THR A 244 -18.58 3.28 -8.44
N PRO A 245 -19.30 3.05 -7.32
CA PRO A 245 -18.67 2.67 -6.07
C PRO A 245 -17.99 1.29 -6.15
N LYS A 246 -18.46 0.39 -7.03
CA LYS A 246 -17.79 -0.89 -7.32
C LYS A 246 -16.43 -0.64 -7.99
N MET A 247 -16.34 0.25 -8.97
CA MET A 247 -15.07 0.65 -9.61
C MET A 247 -14.11 1.30 -8.63
N ARG A 248 -14.62 2.13 -7.69
CA ARG A 248 -13.80 2.69 -6.62
C ARG A 248 -13.27 1.62 -5.68
N ALA A 249 -14.10 0.65 -5.29
CA ALA A 249 -13.67 -0.47 -4.45
C ALA A 249 -12.58 -1.28 -5.14
N VAL A 250 -12.69 -1.51 -6.45
CA VAL A 250 -11.62 -2.10 -7.27
C VAL A 250 -10.35 -1.26 -7.23
N LEU A 251 -10.45 0.05 -7.46
CA LEU A 251 -9.29 0.95 -7.46
C LEU A 251 -8.58 0.96 -6.10
N PHE A 252 -9.35 1.03 -5.01
CA PHE A 252 -8.85 0.91 -3.65
C PHE A 252 -8.10 -0.43 -3.44
N ALA A 253 -8.67 -1.53 -3.91
CA ALA A 253 -8.04 -2.84 -3.78
C ALA A 253 -6.76 -2.96 -4.61
N LEU A 254 -6.74 -2.44 -5.84
CA LEU A 254 -5.54 -2.41 -6.69
C LEU A 254 -4.43 -1.56 -6.07
N ARG A 255 -4.76 -0.42 -5.46
CA ARG A 255 -3.78 0.41 -4.72
C ARG A 255 -3.23 -0.31 -3.50
N SER A 256 -4.09 -1.00 -2.77
CA SER A 256 -3.70 -1.78 -1.58
C SER A 256 -2.77 -2.94 -1.96
N ILE A 257 -3.06 -3.64 -3.07
CA ILE A 257 -2.16 -4.65 -3.64
C ILE A 257 -0.84 -4.01 -4.09
N ASN A 258 -0.90 -2.84 -4.75
CA ASN A 258 0.30 -2.14 -5.19
C ASN A 258 1.22 -1.78 -4.01
N ALA A 259 0.65 -1.25 -2.93
CA ALA A 259 1.40 -0.94 -1.70
C ALA A 259 2.03 -2.21 -1.10
N SER A 260 1.30 -3.34 -1.06
CA SER A 260 1.85 -4.62 -0.63
C SER A 260 3.01 -5.10 -1.51
N LEU A 261 2.92 -4.92 -2.84
CA LEU A 261 4.02 -5.27 -3.76
C LEU A 261 5.23 -4.37 -3.57
N ASP A 262 5.03 -3.07 -3.35
CA ASP A 262 6.12 -2.15 -3.04
C ASP A 262 6.90 -2.63 -1.82
N LEU A 263 6.20 -3.03 -0.74
CA LEU A 263 6.82 -3.60 0.45
C LEU A 263 7.55 -4.92 0.18
N LEU A 264 6.96 -5.82 -0.63
CA LEU A 264 7.60 -7.07 -0.98
C LEU A 264 8.86 -6.88 -1.81
N PHE A 265 8.81 -5.98 -2.80
CA PHE A 265 9.97 -5.61 -3.63
C PHE A 265 11.12 -5.10 -2.76
N ILE A 266 10.81 -4.24 -1.79
CA ILE A 266 11.78 -3.75 -0.81
C ILE A 266 12.36 -4.91 0.01
N LYS A 267 11.50 -5.80 0.53
CA LYS A 267 11.92 -6.95 1.34
C LYS A 267 12.84 -7.88 0.54
N THR A 268 12.52 -8.16 -0.73
CA THR A 268 13.37 -9.00 -1.60
C THR A 268 14.76 -8.43 -1.80
N GLN A 269 14.92 -7.11 -1.91
CA GLN A 269 16.24 -6.51 -2.17
C GLN A 269 17.10 -6.29 -0.92
N SER A 270 16.54 -6.44 0.27
CA SER A 270 17.25 -6.15 1.53
C SER A 270 18.20 -7.25 2.02
N GLU A 271 18.44 -8.32 1.22
CA GLU A 271 19.32 -9.48 1.51
C GLU A 271 19.12 -10.22 2.85
N MET A 272 18.15 -9.81 3.68
CA MET A 272 18.01 -10.28 5.07
C MET A 272 16.89 -11.31 5.31
N PHE A 273 16.24 -11.85 4.28
CA PHE A 273 15.18 -12.83 4.52
C PHE A 273 15.62 -14.28 4.29
N GLN A 274 15.59 -15.05 5.38
CA GLN A 274 15.88 -16.48 5.40
C GLN A 274 14.76 -17.35 4.75
N ASP A 275 13.56 -16.80 4.53
CA ASP A 275 12.38 -17.56 4.06
C ASP A 275 11.79 -17.05 2.73
N LEU A 276 12.46 -17.39 1.61
CA LEU A 276 11.98 -17.17 0.24
C LEU A 276 10.57 -17.73 0.00
N LYS A 277 10.21 -18.82 0.68
CA LYS A 277 8.91 -19.48 0.54
C LYS A 277 7.77 -18.62 1.06
N SER A 278 8.00 -17.85 2.12
CA SER A 278 7.03 -16.88 2.64
C SER A 278 6.77 -15.75 1.65
N ILE A 279 7.81 -15.23 1.00
CA ILE A 279 7.69 -14.19 -0.03
C ILE A 279 6.93 -14.73 -1.25
N GLU A 280 7.25 -15.94 -1.69
CA GLU A 280 6.59 -16.60 -2.81
C GLU A 280 5.08 -16.76 -2.56
N MET A 281 4.72 -17.31 -1.40
CA MET A 281 3.34 -17.51 -0.99
C MET A 281 2.57 -16.17 -0.98
N LYS A 282 3.21 -15.08 -0.54
CA LYS A 282 2.61 -13.74 -0.55
C LYS A 282 2.38 -13.23 -1.97
N ILE A 283 3.33 -13.41 -2.88
CA ILE A 283 3.17 -13.01 -4.28
C ILE A 283 2.07 -13.82 -4.96
N GLN A 284 2.01 -15.13 -4.70
CA GLN A 284 0.93 -15.98 -5.20
C GLN A 284 -0.44 -15.49 -4.72
N ASN A 285 -0.56 -15.15 -3.43
CA ASN A 285 -1.79 -14.57 -2.87
C ASN A 285 -2.15 -13.24 -3.54
N LEU A 286 -1.20 -12.33 -3.73
CA LEU A 286 -1.47 -11.05 -4.40
C LEU A 286 -1.87 -11.24 -5.88
N ARG A 287 -1.29 -12.22 -6.59
CA ARG A 287 -1.70 -12.60 -7.95
C ARG A 287 -3.12 -13.15 -7.98
N LEU A 288 -3.49 -13.98 -7.00
CA LEU A 288 -4.86 -14.47 -6.84
C LEU A 288 -5.84 -13.31 -6.64
N LEU A 289 -5.54 -12.38 -5.73
CA LEU A 289 -6.39 -11.20 -5.49
C LEU A 289 -6.54 -10.33 -6.74
N ARG A 290 -5.45 -10.10 -7.48
CA ARG A 290 -5.51 -9.42 -8.79
C ARG A 290 -6.43 -10.17 -9.76
N GLY A 291 -6.31 -11.51 -9.83
CA GLY A 291 -7.18 -12.36 -10.64
C GLY A 291 -8.66 -12.21 -10.26
N LEU A 292 -8.98 -12.23 -8.96
CA LEU A 292 -10.34 -12.00 -8.47
C LEU A 292 -10.87 -10.62 -8.87
N ILE A 293 -10.07 -9.57 -8.75
CA ILE A 293 -10.44 -8.23 -9.22
C ILE A 293 -10.74 -8.25 -10.71
N GLN A 294 -9.85 -8.84 -11.52
CA GLN A 294 -10.01 -8.91 -12.97
C GLN A 294 -11.28 -9.68 -13.36
N THR A 295 -11.56 -10.82 -12.73
CA THR A 295 -12.80 -11.57 -12.96
C THR A 295 -14.04 -10.75 -12.61
N ASN A 296 -14.03 -10.00 -11.50
CA ASN A 296 -15.16 -9.16 -11.12
C ASN A 296 -15.33 -7.95 -12.04
N LEU A 297 -14.24 -7.34 -12.51
CA LEU A 297 -14.29 -6.32 -13.57
C LEU A 297 -14.89 -6.89 -14.86
N SER A 298 -14.49 -8.10 -15.26
CA SER A 298 -15.07 -8.78 -16.42
C SER A 298 -16.56 -9.10 -16.24
N LYS A 299 -17.02 -9.42 -15.03
CA LYS A 299 -18.46 -9.58 -14.76
C LYS A 299 -19.21 -8.27 -14.98
N VAL A 300 -18.70 -7.15 -14.44
CA VAL A 300 -19.31 -5.83 -14.66
C VAL A 300 -19.33 -5.50 -16.17
N TYR A 301 -18.25 -5.82 -16.89
CA TYR A 301 -18.20 -5.67 -18.34
C TYR A 301 -19.26 -6.52 -19.06
N ASN A 302 -19.36 -7.81 -18.73
CA ASN A 302 -20.26 -8.76 -19.39
C ASN A 302 -21.74 -8.50 -19.06
N GLU A 303 -22.08 -8.11 -17.83
CA GLU A 303 -23.44 -7.71 -17.46
C GLU A 303 -23.92 -6.51 -18.28
N LEU A 304 -23.01 -5.59 -18.60
CA LEU A 304 -23.30 -4.41 -19.41
C LEU A 304 -23.35 -4.73 -20.91
N ASP A 305 -22.47 -5.62 -21.40
CA ASP A 305 -22.42 -6.05 -22.80
C ASP A 305 -23.60 -6.96 -23.19
N ASN A 306 -24.02 -7.89 -22.32
CA ASN A 306 -25.17 -8.77 -22.54
C ASN A 306 -26.49 -8.01 -22.76
N ASN A 307 -26.58 -6.76 -22.28
CA ASN A 307 -27.75 -5.91 -22.51
C ASN A 307 -27.80 -5.27 -23.91
N ARG A 308 -26.84 -5.57 -24.81
CA ARG A 308 -26.79 -5.17 -26.24
C ARG A 308 -27.05 -3.68 -26.51
N ARG A 309 -26.79 -2.78 -25.57
CA ARG A 309 -26.77 -1.34 -25.86
C ARG A 309 -25.32 -0.88 -25.85
N GLN A 310 -24.76 -0.66 -27.04
CA GLN A 310 -23.39 -0.16 -27.27
C GLN A 310 -23.02 1.01 -26.34
N HIS A 311 -24.02 1.81 -25.99
CA HIS A 311 -23.93 2.90 -25.03
C HIS A 311 -23.39 2.50 -23.64
N TYR A 312 -23.82 1.36 -23.07
CA TYR A 312 -23.39 0.93 -21.72
C TYR A 312 -21.91 0.54 -21.67
N THR A 313 -21.44 -0.13 -22.72
CA THR A 313 -20.03 -0.47 -22.87
C THR A 313 -19.18 0.79 -22.93
N SER A 314 -19.67 1.86 -23.57
CA SER A 314 -19.01 3.17 -23.58
C SER A 314 -19.02 3.84 -22.20
N VAL A 315 -20.09 3.67 -21.40
CA VAL A 315 -20.16 4.13 -20.00
C VAL A 315 -19.06 3.53 -19.15
N LEU A 316 -18.97 2.21 -19.18
CA LEU A 316 -17.94 1.52 -18.43
C LEU A 316 -16.53 1.90 -18.90
N LYS A 317 -16.29 1.96 -20.21
CA LYS A 317 -14.98 2.36 -20.76
C LYS A 317 -14.55 3.74 -20.26
N HIS A 318 -15.48 4.70 -20.22
CA HIS A 318 -15.16 6.02 -19.69
C HIS A 318 -14.77 5.99 -18.21
N LEU A 319 -15.52 5.27 -17.36
CA LEU A 319 -15.18 5.12 -15.94
C LEU A 319 -13.81 4.46 -15.75
N LEU A 320 -13.50 3.42 -16.55
CA LEU A 320 -12.20 2.75 -16.50
C LEU A 320 -11.04 3.72 -16.82
N ILE A 321 -11.23 4.61 -17.80
CA ILE A 321 -10.27 5.65 -18.18
C ILE A 321 -10.12 6.68 -17.06
N GLU A 322 -11.23 7.23 -16.55
CA GLU A 322 -11.23 8.29 -15.54
C GLU A 322 -10.64 7.84 -14.20
N PHE A 323 -10.85 6.58 -13.82
CA PHE A 323 -10.21 5.98 -12.65
C PHE A 323 -8.81 5.43 -12.92
N GLU A 324 -8.29 5.59 -14.15
CA GLU A 324 -6.99 5.13 -14.63
C GLU A 324 -6.73 3.64 -14.37
N ILE A 325 -7.79 2.81 -14.32
CA ILE A 325 -7.72 1.43 -13.85
C ILE A 325 -6.76 0.60 -14.70
N GLU A 326 -6.81 0.75 -16.02
CA GLU A 326 -5.90 0.03 -16.94
C GLU A 326 -4.43 0.37 -16.69
N SER A 327 -4.13 1.64 -16.42
CA SER A 327 -2.76 2.08 -16.12
C SER A 327 -2.27 1.50 -14.79
N VAL A 328 -3.14 1.43 -13.78
CA VAL A 328 -2.83 0.83 -12.47
C VAL A 328 -2.55 -0.66 -12.63
N VAL A 329 -3.40 -1.37 -13.39
CA VAL A 329 -3.23 -2.80 -13.69
C VAL A 329 -1.91 -3.04 -14.45
N LYS A 330 -1.59 -2.20 -15.44
CA LYS A 330 -0.32 -2.30 -16.18
C LYS A 330 0.88 -2.16 -15.25
N ARG A 331 0.92 -1.11 -14.41
CA ARG A 331 2.00 -0.89 -13.43
C ARG A 331 2.13 -2.04 -12.44
N LEU A 332 1.00 -2.60 -11.99
CA LEU A 332 0.99 -3.77 -11.12
C LEU A 332 1.63 -4.99 -11.81
N ASN A 333 1.29 -5.24 -13.08
CA ASN A 333 1.85 -6.36 -13.85
C ASN A 333 3.35 -6.22 -14.03
N GLU A 334 3.84 -5.01 -14.35
CA GLU A 334 5.26 -4.71 -14.43
C GLU A 334 5.97 -5.01 -13.10
N LYS A 335 5.42 -4.55 -11.97
CA LYS A 335 5.97 -4.84 -10.63
C LYS A 335 5.98 -6.33 -10.30
N PHE A 336 4.92 -7.06 -10.62
CA PHE A 336 4.89 -8.51 -10.43
C PHE A 336 5.99 -9.22 -11.23
N SER A 337 6.30 -8.73 -12.43
CA SER A 337 7.42 -9.25 -13.24
C SER A 337 8.74 -8.93 -12.57
N THR A 338 8.98 -7.67 -12.19
CA THR A 338 10.25 -7.26 -11.56
C THR A 338 10.52 -8.01 -10.26
N ILE A 339 9.50 -8.22 -9.42
CA ILE A 339 9.65 -9.00 -8.17
C ILE A 339 9.96 -10.47 -8.50
N TYR A 340 9.32 -11.03 -9.52
CA TYR A 340 9.59 -12.40 -9.94
C TYR A 340 11.04 -12.57 -10.42
N ASP A 341 11.53 -11.64 -11.24
CA ASP A 341 12.92 -11.65 -11.73
C ASP A 341 13.90 -11.52 -10.55
N ALA A 342 13.66 -10.57 -9.65
CA ALA A 342 14.46 -10.40 -8.43
C ALA A 342 14.45 -11.66 -7.53
N MET A 343 13.33 -12.38 -7.46
CA MET A 343 13.27 -13.64 -6.74
C MET A 343 14.08 -14.74 -7.40
N GLN A 344 14.07 -14.83 -8.73
CA GLN A 344 14.90 -15.82 -9.45
C GLN A 344 16.38 -15.55 -9.19
N ASP A 345 16.80 -14.28 -9.23
CA ASP A 345 18.18 -13.89 -8.89
C ASP A 345 18.54 -14.29 -7.46
N LEU A 346 17.65 -14.08 -6.49
CA LEU A 346 17.84 -14.52 -5.10
C LEU A 346 17.92 -16.04 -4.98
N TYR A 347 17.10 -16.78 -5.71
CA TYR A 347 17.15 -18.25 -5.73
C TYR A 347 18.50 -18.74 -6.26
N HIS A 348 19.00 -18.14 -7.34
CA HIS A 348 20.31 -18.44 -7.88
C HIS A 348 21.43 -18.14 -6.87
N LYS A 349 21.39 -16.97 -6.23
CA LYS A 349 22.39 -16.58 -5.21
C LYS A 349 22.36 -17.52 -4.00
N LYS A 350 21.18 -17.84 -3.48
CA LYS A 350 21.03 -18.74 -2.32
C LYS A 350 21.48 -20.16 -2.63
N SER A 351 21.19 -20.66 -3.84
CA SER A 351 21.69 -21.97 -4.29
C SER A 351 23.22 -22.01 -4.33
N GLN A 352 23.87 -20.93 -4.77
CA GLN A 352 25.33 -20.82 -4.76
C GLN A 352 25.89 -20.76 -3.34
N GLU A 353 25.27 -19.98 -2.44
CA GLU A 353 25.67 -19.89 -1.03
C GLU A 353 25.47 -21.22 -0.29
N ASP A 354 24.35 -21.92 -0.50
CA ASP A 354 24.07 -23.22 0.10
C ASP A 354 25.07 -24.28 -0.40
N GLN A 355 25.48 -24.21 -1.68
CA GLN A 355 26.52 -25.06 -2.24
C GLN A 355 27.88 -24.78 -1.58
N GLN A 356 28.29 -23.52 -1.48
CA GLN A 356 29.53 -23.12 -0.80
C GLN A 356 29.53 -23.49 0.69
N LYS A 357 28.38 -23.34 1.37
CA LYS A 357 28.22 -23.73 2.78
C LYS A 357 28.32 -25.24 2.92
N THR A 358 27.72 -26.01 2.02
CA THR A 358 27.82 -27.47 2.00
C THR A 358 29.26 -27.92 1.77
N GLU A 359 29.97 -27.33 0.80
CA GLU A 359 31.40 -27.59 0.57
C GLU A 359 32.26 -27.24 1.79
N ARG A 360 31.98 -26.12 2.46
CA ARG A 360 32.69 -25.75 3.70
C ARG A 360 32.43 -26.74 4.84
N HIS A 361 31.20 -27.22 5.00
CA HIS A 361 30.88 -28.24 6.00
C HIS A 361 31.51 -29.59 5.64
N LEU A 362 31.52 -29.98 4.36
CA LEU A 362 32.22 -31.16 3.87
C LEU A 362 33.74 -31.05 4.10
N ASN A 363 34.32 -29.88 3.88
CA ASN A 363 35.74 -29.62 4.15
C ASN A 363 36.04 -29.66 5.65
N ILE A 364 35.16 -29.15 6.51
CA ILE A 364 35.29 -29.27 7.98
C ILE A 364 35.11 -30.73 8.42
N LEU A 365 34.19 -31.49 7.83
CA LEU A 365 34.03 -32.92 8.06
C LEU A 365 35.28 -33.69 7.63
N ASN A 366 35.83 -33.38 6.46
CA ASN A 366 37.10 -33.94 6.00
C ASN A 366 38.27 -33.57 6.91
N LEU A 367 38.25 -32.38 7.53
CA LEU A 367 39.26 -31.91 8.48
C LEU A 367 39.14 -32.56 9.86
N LEU A 368 37.90 -32.71 10.37
CA LEU A 368 37.60 -33.27 11.69
C LEU A 368 37.72 -34.79 11.71
N VAL A 369 37.32 -35.43 10.62
CA VAL A 369 37.42 -36.87 10.48
C VAL A 369 38.79 -37.23 9.97
N GLY A 370 39.43 -36.49 9.06
CA GLY A 370 40.72 -36.86 8.49
C GLY A 370 40.63 -38.16 7.67
N ALA A 371 41.14 -38.15 6.45
CA ALA A 371 41.19 -39.38 5.63
C ALA A 371 41.86 -40.54 6.41
N ASP A 372 42.85 -40.23 7.25
CA ASP A 372 43.58 -41.19 8.08
C ASP A 372 42.74 -41.82 9.21
N VAL A 373 41.74 -41.14 9.79
CA VAL A 373 40.90 -41.73 10.86
C VAL A 373 39.84 -42.64 10.25
N LEU A 374 39.30 -42.33 9.07
CA LEU A 374 38.42 -43.24 8.32
C LEU A 374 39.16 -44.50 7.86
N VAL A 375 40.42 -44.36 7.44
CA VAL A 375 41.31 -45.50 7.12
C VAL A 375 41.68 -46.29 8.38
N GLY A 376 41.91 -45.61 9.51
CA GLY A 376 42.11 -46.24 10.82
C GLY A 376 40.89 -47.01 11.31
N PHE A 377 39.68 -46.44 11.16
CA PHE A 377 38.42 -47.09 11.52
C PHE A 377 38.10 -48.29 10.63
N THR A 378 38.36 -48.20 9.32
CA THR A 378 38.21 -49.35 8.42
C THR A 378 39.23 -50.45 8.73
N GLY A 379 40.48 -50.09 9.07
CA GLY A 379 41.48 -51.03 9.58
C GLY A 379 41.05 -51.74 10.87
N ILE A 380 40.53 -50.99 11.84
CA ILE A 380 40.01 -51.55 13.11
C ILE A 380 38.79 -52.43 12.86
N LEU A 381 37.86 -52.04 11.99
CA LEU A 381 36.70 -52.83 11.62
C LEU A 381 37.09 -54.13 10.89
N ILE A 382 37.99 -54.06 9.91
CA ILE A 382 38.48 -55.25 9.20
C ILE A 382 39.20 -56.19 10.18
N GLN A 383 39.96 -55.66 11.13
CA GLN A 383 40.66 -56.45 12.15
C GLN A 383 39.69 -57.02 13.20
N SER A 384 38.59 -56.33 13.51
CA SER A 384 37.55 -56.80 14.43
C SER A 384 36.59 -57.83 13.79
N PHE A 385 36.38 -57.75 12.48
CA PHE A 385 35.66 -58.77 11.68
C PHE A 385 36.55 -59.99 11.34
N ASN A 386 37.87 -59.86 11.36
CA ASN A 386 38.82 -60.98 11.19
C ASN A 386 39.17 -61.71 12.51
N LEU A 387 38.63 -61.28 13.66
CA LEU A 387 38.69 -62.08 14.88
C LEU A 387 37.81 -63.32 14.67
N GLN A 388 38.42 -64.50 14.69
CA GLN A 388 37.74 -65.79 14.50
C GLN A 388 36.43 -65.86 15.29
N GLU A 389 35.33 -66.11 14.58
CA GLU A 389 34.00 -66.34 15.14
C GLU A 389 34.08 -67.41 16.25
N GLY A 390 33.72 -67.04 17.48
CA GLY A 390 33.48 -68.02 18.54
C GLY A 390 34.04 -67.69 19.94
N THR A 391 34.86 -66.66 20.13
CA THR A 391 35.32 -66.29 21.48
C THR A 391 34.44 -65.19 22.09
N LEU A 392 34.03 -65.40 23.35
CA LEU A 392 33.24 -64.44 24.15
C LEU A 392 33.86 -63.03 24.18
N PHE A 393 35.19 -62.95 24.07
CA PHE A 393 35.94 -61.70 24.02
C PHE A 393 35.71 -60.92 22.72
N ALA A 394 35.63 -61.59 21.57
CA ALA A 394 35.39 -60.93 20.28
C ALA A 394 33.97 -60.34 20.19
N SER A 395 32.95 -61.02 20.74
CA SER A 395 31.59 -60.47 20.77
C SER A 395 31.47 -59.29 21.74
N LEU A 396 32.15 -59.35 22.89
CA LEU A 396 32.23 -58.23 23.83
C LEU A 396 32.92 -57.01 23.21
N LEU A 397 34.06 -57.21 22.54
CA LEU A 397 34.79 -56.12 21.87
C LEU A 397 33.97 -55.49 20.75
N ASN A 398 33.34 -56.31 19.89
CA ASN A 398 32.47 -55.83 18.83
C ASN A 398 31.23 -55.10 19.38
N GLY A 399 30.68 -55.57 20.52
CA GLY A 399 29.62 -54.88 21.24
C GLY A 399 30.05 -53.50 21.74
N ILE A 400 31.24 -53.39 22.34
CA ILE A 400 31.79 -52.12 22.84
C ILE A 400 32.02 -51.14 21.69
N VAL A 401 32.64 -51.59 20.59
CA VAL A 401 32.88 -50.75 19.40
C VAL A 401 31.56 -50.29 18.77
N GLY A 402 30.57 -51.17 18.68
CA GLY A 402 29.23 -50.83 18.19
C GLY A 402 28.53 -49.77 19.05
N ILE A 403 28.65 -49.87 20.37
CA ILE A 403 28.12 -48.88 21.32
C ILE A 403 28.80 -47.53 21.13
N ILE A 404 30.13 -47.50 20.99
CA ILE A 404 30.89 -46.26 20.78
C ILE A 404 30.46 -45.58 19.49
N ILE A 405 30.39 -46.33 18.38
CA ILE A 405 29.97 -45.80 17.06
C ILE A 405 28.53 -45.28 17.13
N SER A 406 27.61 -46.04 17.71
CA SER A 406 26.20 -45.66 17.83
C SER A 406 26.01 -44.40 18.69
N THR A 407 26.83 -44.25 19.74
CA THR A 407 26.83 -43.06 20.61
C THR A 407 27.33 -41.83 19.87
N ILE A 408 28.43 -41.94 19.12
CA ILE A 408 28.98 -40.84 18.32
C ILE A 408 27.98 -40.40 17.24
N LEU A 409 27.34 -41.36 16.55
CA LEU A 409 26.35 -41.08 15.52
C LEU A 409 25.11 -40.39 16.11
N SER A 410 24.63 -40.86 17.27
CA SER A 410 23.48 -40.29 17.97
C SER A 410 23.75 -38.87 18.46
N LEU A 411 24.94 -38.59 19.01
CA LEU A 411 25.36 -37.25 19.42
C LEU A 411 25.45 -36.29 18.24
N THR A 412 25.95 -36.77 17.09
CA THR A 412 26.06 -35.97 15.86
C THR A 412 24.67 -35.60 15.31
N ILE A 413 23.74 -36.55 15.28
CA ILE A 413 22.35 -36.32 14.89
C ILE A 413 21.66 -35.36 15.87
N LEU A 414 21.87 -35.54 17.17
CA LEU A 414 21.29 -34.67 18.20
C LEU A 414 21.81 -33.23 18.10
N TYR A 415 23.11 -33.06 17.85
CA TYR A 415 23.73 -31.74 17.63
C TYR A 415 23.17 -31.07 16.38
N TYR A 416 23.01 -31.82 15.27
CA TYR A 416 22.40 -31.34 14.04
C TYR A 416 20.93 -30.92 14.23
N VAL A 417 20.15 -31.69 14.99
CA VAL A 417 18.75 -31.36 15.32
C VAL A 417 18.68 -30.14 16.26
N TYR A 418 19.52 -30.07 17.28
CA TYR A 418 19.60 -28.94 18.22
C TYR A 418 19.92 -27.61 17.51
N THR A 419 20.89 -27.62 16.60
CA THR A 419 21.23 -26.44 15.79
C THR A 419 20.09 -26.02 14.87
N ARG A 420 19.33 -26.97 14.30
CA ARG A 420 18.13 -26.69 13.49
C ARG A 420 16.98 -26.08 14.29
N ILE A 421 16.82 -26.46 15.56
CA ILE A 421 15.68 -26.03 16.41
C ILE A 421 15.90 -24.62 16.98
N GLN A 422 17.15 -24.22 17.28
CA GLN A 422 17.43 -22.89 17.86
C GLN A 422 17.27 -21.71 16.89
N LEU A 423 17.05 -21.96 15.59
CA LEU A 423 16.89 -20.93 14.56
C LEU A 423 15.45 -20.41 14.40
N LYS A 424 14.72 -20.26 15.50
CA LYS A 424 13.38 -19.65 15.47
C LYS A 424 13.22 -18.64 16.60
N LYS A 425 13.79 -17.45 16.40
CA LYS A 425 13.53 -16.28 17.24
C LYS A 425 13.10 -15.13 16.34
N SER A 426 12.16 -14.30 16.82
CA SER A 426 11.60 -13.18 16.07
C SER A 426 12.68 -12.16 15.72
N ASP A 427 12.95 -11.92 14.44
CA ASP A 427 14.09 -11.11 14.05
C ASP A 427 13.79 -9.61 14.09
N VAL A 428 14.40 -8.95 15.07
CA VAL A 428 14.75 -7.54 14.96
C VAL A 428 15.99 -7.46 14.07
N SER A 429 15.85 -6.79 12.94
CA SER A 429 16.92 -6.56 11.98
C SER A 429 17.93 -5.57 12.55
N LEU A 430 19.23 -5.90 12.54
CA LEU A 430 20.29 -5.02 13.01
C LEU A 430 21.05 -4.40 11.84
N THR A 431 21.25 -3.08 11.91
CA THR A 431 21.92 -2.27 10.89
C THR A 431 22.98 -1.36 11.51
N VAL A 432 23.82 -0.78 10.66
CA VAL A 432 24.83 0.21 11.03
C VAL A 432 24.88 1.32 10.00
N ASP A 433 25.11 2.55 10.47
CA ASP A 433 25.22 3.76 9.63
C ASP A 433 26.51 4.51 9.91
N ALA A 434 27.19 4.98 8.86
CA ALA A 434 28.46 5.70 8.94
C ALA A 434 28.29 7.19 8.68
N ILE A 435 28.78 8.03 9.58
CA ILE A 435 29.01 9.45 9.34
C ILE A 435 30.48 9.63 8.97
N ILE A 436 30.72 10.07 7.73
CA ILE A 436 32.06 10.29 7.18
C ILE A 436 32.14 11.73 6.69
N GLU A 437 33.07 12.50 7.25
CA GLU A 437 33.32 13.90 6.89
C GLU A 437 34.65 14.02 6.14
N ASP A 438 34.70 14.86 5.11
CA ASP A 438 35.95 15.30 4.50
C ASP A 438 36.59 16.47 5.28
N GLN A 439 37.79 16.87 4.85
CA GLN A 439 38.53 17.99 5.44
C GLN A 439 37.85 19.37 5.27
N ASN A 440 36.86 19.49 4.38
CA ASN A 440 36.10 20.71 4.14
C ASN A 440 34.75 20.70 4.90
N GLY A 441 34.46 19.66 5.68
CA GLY A 441 33.19 19.49 6.40
C GLY A 441 32.04 18.97 5.53
N ASN A 442 32.31 18.42 4.34
CA ASN A 442 31.31 17.76 3.52
C ASN A 442 31.05 16.34 4.05
N VAL A 443 29.82 15.87 3.98
CA VAL A 443 29.42 14.53 4.44
C VAL A 443 29.20 13.59 3.26
N VAL A 444 29.74 12.37 3.35
CA VAL A 444 29.50 11.33 2.35
C VAL A 444 28.07 10.82 2.48
N LEU A 445 27.31 10.89 1.40
CA LEU A 445 25.97 10.34 1.29
C LEU A 445 25.83 9.48 0.04
N ILE A 446 24.95 8.48 0.14
CA ILE A 446 24.58 7.62 -0.99
C ILE A 446 23.16 7.94 -1.43
N LYS A 447 22.93 7.92 -2.75
CA LYS A 447 21.59 8.07 -3.31
C LYS A 447 20.91 6.72 -3.42
N ARG A 448 19.80 6.53 -2.71
CA ARG A 448 19.07 5.27 -2.69
C ARG A 448 18.44 4.97 -4.05
N LYS A 449 18.78 3.82 -4.64
CA LYS A 449 18.24 3.37 -5.92
C LYS A 449 16.82 2.80 -5.83
N TYR A 450 16.44 2.26 -4.69
CA TYR A 450 15.23 1.48 -4.50
C TYR A 450 14.36 2.01 -3.35
N PRO A 451 13.03 1.79 -3.39
CA PRO A 451 12.15 2.08 -2.25
C PRO A 451 12.61 1.35 -0.97
N PRO A 452 12.15 1.77 0.23
CA PRO A 452 11.54 3.06 0.52
C PRO A 452 12.57 4.18 0.29
N PHE A 453 12.10 5.42 0.18
CA PHE A 453 12.95 6.61 -0.02
C PHE A 453 13.82 6.50 -1.29
N ARG A 454 13.24 6.00 -2.40
CA ARG A 454 13.92 5.98 -3.69
C ARG A 454 14.31 7.41 -4.08
N ASN A 455 15.54 7.59 -4.56
CA ASN A 455 16.16 8.88 -4.90
C ASN A 455 16.50 9.81 -3.72
N TYR A 456 16.21 9.41 -2.48
CA TYR A 456 16.62 10.17 -1.30
C TYR A 456 18.08 9.87 -0.98
N PHE A 457 18.74 10.78 -0.28
CA PHE A 457 20.07 10.55 0.24
C PHE A 457 20.02 9.77 1.56
N ALA A 458 21.01 8.92 1.80
CA ALA A 458 21.18 8.16 3.03
C ALA A 458 22.65 8.15 3.45
N LEU A 459 22.88 7.83 4.72
CA LEU A 459 24.21 7.56 5.24
C LEU A 459 24.66 6.20 4.66
N PRO A 460 25.94 6.03 4.32
CA PRO A 460 26.49 4.73 3.97
C PRO A 460 26.27 3.75 5.12
N GLY A 461 25.76 2.57 4.83
CA GLY A 461 25.33 1.68 5.89
C GLY A 461 24.45 0.53 5.42
N GLY A 462 24.36 -0.49 6.24
CA GLY A 462 23.66 -1.71 5.87
C GLY A 462 23.50 -2.66 7.04
N PHE A 463 23.20 -3.91 6.70
CA PHE A 463 22.81 -4.92 7.68
C PHE A 463 24.01 -5.65 8.26
N ILE A 464 23.90 -6.05 9.53
CA ILE A 464 24.90 -6.86 10.21
C ILE A 464 24.65 -8.33 9.85
N LYS A 465 25.65 -9.02 9.28
CA LYS A 465 25.55 -10.44 8.95
C LYS A 465 25.67 -11.31 10.21
N GLU A 466 25.18 -12.54 10.14
CA GLU A 466 25.23 -13.48 11.27
C GLU A 466 26.67 -13.73 11.72
N GLY A 467 26.97 -13.50 13.00
CA GLY A 467 28.30 -13.63 13.58
C GLY A 467 29.26 -12.45 13.33
N GLU A 468 28.82 -11.42 12.60
CA GLU A 468 29.62 -10.21 12.29
C GLU A 468 29.51 -9.17 13.43
N LYS A 469 30.62 -8.54 13.82
CA LYS A 469 30.53 -7.40 14.77
C LYS A 469 29.98 -6.16 14.07
N PRO A 470 29.24 -5.27 14.76
CA PRO A 470 28.71 -4.05 14.15
C PRO A 470 29.77 -3.18 13.45
N THR A 471 30.97 -3.07 14.02
CA THR A 471 32.06 -2.30 13.41
C THR A 471 32.66 -2.97 12.17
N GLU A 472 32.64 -4.31 12.11
CA GLU A 472 33.09 -5.07 10.93
C GLU A 472 32.09 -4.90 9.79
N ALA A 473 30.78 -5.03 10.10
CA ALA A 473 29.69 -4.75 9.17
C ALA A 473 29.78 -3.34 8.61
N LEU A 474 30.03 -2.34 9.47
CA LEU A 474 30.12 -0.95 9.05
C LEU A 474 31.27 -0.73 8.05
N ILE A 475 32.45 -1.29 8.31
CA ILE A 475 33.61 -1.16 7.41
C ILE A 475 33.30 -1.83 6.07
N ARG A 476 32.70 -3.02 6.09
CA ARG A 476 32.29 -3.75 4.89
C ARG A 476 31.28 -2.96 4.05
N GLU A 477 30.19 -2.51 4.66
CA GLU A 477 29.12 -1.77 3.97
C GLU A 477 29.64 -0.45 3.38
N VAL A 478 30.46 0.30 4.14
CA VAL A 478 31.08 1.52 3.61
C VAL A 478 31.96 1.21 2.40
N LYS A 479 32.76 0.14 2.45
CA LYS A 479 33.60 -0.26 1.32
C LYS A 479 32.76 -0.68 0.12
N GLU A 480 31.71 -1.47 0.32
CA GLU A 480 30.80 -1.93 -0.73
C GLU A 480 30.03 -0.77 -1.39
N GLU A 481 29.62 0.25 -0.63
CA GLU A 481 28.77 1.33 -1.15
C GLU A 481 29.54 2.55 -1.66
N THR A 482 30.75 2.79 -1.14
CA THR A 482 31.51 4.01 -1.42
C THR A 482 32.92 3.76 -1.92
N ASN A 483 33.40 2.51 -1.87
CA ASN A 483 34.77 2.10 -2.13
C ASN A 483 35.83 2.72 -1.19
N LEU A 484 35.40 3.41 -0.12
CA LEU A 484 36.28 4.00 0.88
C LEU A 484 36.67 2.99 1.95
N ASP A 485 37.95 3.00 2.32
CA ASP A 485 38.44 2.33 3.53
C ASP A 485 38.29 3.27 4.73
N VAL A 486 37.65 2.81 5.80
CA VAL A 486 37.36 3.65 6.97
C VAL A 486 37.79 3.01 8.28
N LYS A 487 38.09 3.87 9.26
CA LYS A 487 38.30 3.51 10.66
C LYS A 487 37.22 4.13 11.53
N VAL A 488 36.56 3.30 12.36
CA VAL A 488 35.58 3.74 13.35
C VAL A 488 36.27 4.61 14.41
N GLN A 489 35.75 5.81 14.64
CA GLN A 489 36.26 6.73 15.67
C GLN A 489 35.45 6.66 16.95
N SER A 490 34.11 6.75 16.84
CA SER A 490 33.21 6.75 17.98
C SER A 490 31.81 6.31 17.59
N LYS A 491 31.07 5.76 18.56
CA LYS A 491 29.63 5.50 18.42
C LYS A 491 28.85 6.80 18.65
N ILE A 492 27.88 7.09 17.78
CA ILE A 492 26.96 8.23 17.95
C ILE A 492 25.76 7.79 18.81
N GLY A 493 25.09 6.70 18.44
CA GLY A 493 23.86 6.28 19.12
C GLY A 493 23.29 4.96 18.60
N VAL A 494 22.21 4.50 19.23
CA VAL A 494 21.39 3.37 18.78
C VAL A 494 19.99 3.90 18.54
N TYR A 495 19.44 3.65 17.36
CA TYR A 495 18.14 4.17 16.94
C TYR A 495 17.21 2.98 16.68
N ASN A 496 16.15 2.90 17.49
CA ASN A 496 15.23 1.75 17.58
C ASN A 496 13.76 2.17 17.68
N LYS A 497 13.44 3.42 17.28
CA LYS A 497 12.06 3.93 17.30
C LYS A 497 11.15 3.08 16.42
N GLU A 498 9.97 2.73 16.92
CA GLU A 498 8.97 1.99 16.14
C GLU A 498 8.58 2.79 14.88
N GLY A 499 8.57 2.12 13.73
CA GLY A 499 8.30 2.75 12.44
C GLY A 499 9.45 3.60 11.86
N ARG A 500 10.65 3.60 12.47
CA ARG A 500 11.82 4.27 11.86
C ARG A 500 12.15 3.75 10.45
N ASP A 501 11.85 2.48 10.23
CA ASP A 501 12.01 1.81 8.97
C ASP A 501 10.69 1.17 8.54
N PRO A 502 10.10 1.54 7.39
CA PRO A 502 8.85 0.95 6.91
C PRO A 502 9.01 -0.52 6.49
N ARG A 503 10.24 -1.06 6.47
CA ARG A 503 10.51 -2.49 6.22
C ARG A 503 10.15 -3.40 7.39
N GLY A 504 10.10 -2.88 8.62
CA GLY A 504 9.81 -3.63 9.84
C GLY A 504 10.60 -3.13 11.06
N LYS A 505 10.77 -4.00 12.06
CA LYS A 505 11.56 -3.68 13.27
C LYS A 505 13.05 -3.72 12.95
N VAL A 506 13.61 -2.55 12.61
CA VAL A 506 15.03 -2.37 12.29
C VAL A 506 15.68 -1.47 13.34
N HIS A 507 16.73 -1.93 13.99
CA HIS A 507 17.57 -1.10 14.86
C HIS A 507 18.88 -0.77 14.15
N THR A 508 19.29 0.50 14.13
CA THR A 508 20.60 0.89 13.63
C THR A 508 21.51 1.36 14.75
N THR A 509 22.80 1.08 14.62
CA THR A 509 23.84 1.74 15.42
C THR A 509 24.67 2.65 14.52
N ALA A 510 24.63 3.95 14.77
CA ALA A 510 25.39 4.92 13.98
C ALA A 510 26.77 5.18 14.58
N TYR A 511 27.77 5.34 13.72
CA TYR A 511 29.16 5.58 14.08
C TYR A 511 29.73 6.76 13.29
N LYS A 512 30.66 7.48 13.91
CA LYS A 512 31.54 8.42 13.22
C LYS A 512 32.80 7.70 12.75
N CYS A 513 33.16 7.91 11.50
CA CYS A 513 34.25 7.24 10.81
C CYS A 513 35.21 8.24 10.18
N ARG A 514 36.48 7.85 10.11
CA ARG A 514 37.53 8.57 9.39
C ARG A 514 38.05 7.72 8.24
N VAL A 515 38.16 8.32 7.05
CA VAL A 515 38.76 7.67 5.88
C VAL A 515 40.24 7.36 6.14
N ILE A 516 40.67 6.18 5.71
CA ILE A 516 42.07 5.75 5.66
C ILE A 516 42.55 6.04 4.23
N GLY A 517 43.29 7.13 4.03
CA GLY A 517 43.70 7.62 2.71
C GLY A 517 42.98 8.92 2.35
N ASP A 518 42.57 9.05 1.10
CA ASP A 518 41.80 10.20 0.61
C ASP A 518 40.48 9.74 -0.06
N PHE A 519 39.77 10.69 -0.67
CA PHE A 519 38.48 10.43 -1.33
C PHE A 519 38.62 10.15 -2.84
N SER A 520 39.84 9.99 -3.38
CA SER A 520 40.07 9.80 -4.83
C SER A 520 39.42 8.52 -5.35
N ASP A 521 39.35 7.51 -4.50
CA ASP A 521 38.80 6.19 -4.82
C ASP A 521 37.28 6.10 -4.58
N MET A 522 36.65 7.21 -4.15
CA MET A 522 35.22 7.25 -3.86
C MET A 522 34.41 7.01 -5.13
N LYS A 523 33.80 5.83 -5.22
CA LYS A 523 32.90 5.42 -6.29
C LYS A 523 31.84 4.50 -5.71
N GLY A 524 30.62 4.55 -6.23
CA GLY A 524 29.63 3.53 -5.90
C GLY A 524 30.13 2.15 -6.32
N GLY A 525 30.00 1.14 -5.46
CA GLY A 525 30.48 -0.21 -5.76
C GLY A 525 29.68 -0.96 -6.83
N ASP A 526 28.64 -0.34 -7.39
CA ASP A 526 27.86 -0.85 -8.52
C ASP A 526 27.49 0.34 -9.42
N ASP A 527 27.34 0.13 -10.74
CA ASP A 527 27.06 1.16 -11.78
C ASP A 527 25.76 1.97 -11.53
N SER A 528 25.06 1.65 -10.43
CA SER A 528 23.71 2.07 -10.13
C SER A 528 23.50 2.77 -8.77
N LYS A 529 24.51 2.82 -7.89
CA LYS A 529 24.50 3.61 -6.63
C LYS A 529 25.41 4.83 -6.78
N LYS A 530 24.84 6.05 -6.67
CA LYS A 530 25.63 7.29 -6.76
C LYS A 530 26.05 7.75 -5.35
N THR A 531 27.35 7.88 -5.14
CA THR A 531 27.95 8.38 -3.89
C THR A 531 28.39 9.82 -4.10
N GLU A 532 28.02 10.73 -3.20
CA GLU A 532 28.29 12.17 -3.31
C GLU A 532 28.79 12.75 -1.99
N LEU A 533 29.70 13.72 -2.07
CA LEU A 533 30.09 14.58 -0.94
C LEU A 533 29.14 15.77 -0.90
N ILE A 534 28.31 15.86 0.14
CA ILE A 534 27.33 16.93 0.29
C ILE A 534 27.79 17.94 1.35
N PRO A 535 27.85 19.24 1.02
CA PRO A 535 28.18 20.28 1.98
C PRO A 535 27.23 20.33 3.18
N ILE A 536 27.78 20.55 4.38
CA ILE A 536 27.03 20.54 5.65
C ILE A 536 25.83 21.51 5.65
N ASN A 537 25.97 22.66 4.98
CA ASN A 537 24.90 23.66 4.87
C ASN A 537 23.71 23.19 4.03
N GLN A 538 23.90 22.24 3.12
CA GLN A 538 22.84 21.65 2.29
C GLN A 538 22.10 20.52 3.02
N LEU A 539 22.68 19.91 4.05
CA LEU A 539 22.07 18.80 4.79
C LEU A 539 20.71 19.15 5.41
N LYS A 540 20.45 20.45 5.69
CA LYS A 540 19.17 20.92 6.23
C LYS A 540 18.02 20.81 5.24
N THR A 541 18.32 20.96 3.95
CA THR A 541 17.35 21.10 2.86
C THR A 541 17.21 19.85 1.98
N ILE A 542 18.18 18.94 1.99
CA ILE A 542 18.07 17.70 1.21
C ILE A 542 17.08 16.71 1.84
N GLU A 543 16.48 15.89 0.98
CA GLU A 543 15.62 14.78 1.40
C GLU A 543 16.49 13.59 1.86
N LEU A 544 16.49 13.35 3.17
CA LEU A 544 17.18 12.22 3.81
C LEU A 544 16.22 11.07 4.07
N ALA A 545 16.68 9.84 3.82
CA ALA A 545 15.92 8.63 4.08
C ALA A 545 15.80 8.34 5.58
N PHE A 546 14.71 7.68 5.96
CA PHE A 546 14.46 7.20 7.33
C PHE A 546 14.60 8.32 8.39
N ASP A 547 15.25 8.01 9.50
CA ASP A 547 15.60 8.91 10.60
C ASP A 547 17.03 9.48 10.49
N HIS A 548 17.66 9.45 9.31
CA HIS A 548 19.06 9.88 9.16
C HIS A 548 19.28 11.36 9.49
N LYS A 549 18.23 12.18 9.37
CA LYS A 549 18.24 13.58 9.82
C LYS A 549 18.38 13.71 11.35
N GLU A 550 17.83 12.76 12.12
CA GLU A 550 18.01 12.66 13.57
C GLU A 550 19.45 12.24 13.90
N ILE A 551 19.96 11.22 13.20
CA ILE A 551 21.35 10.74 13.36
C ILE A 551 22.36 11.86 13.15
N LEU A 552 22.18 12.66 12.10
CA LEU A 552 23.05 13.80 11.80
C LEU A 552 22.90 14.95 12.81
N ARG A 553 21.70 15.16 13.37
CA ARG A 553 21.47 16.15 14.43
C ARG A 553 22.19 15.77 15.71
N ASP A 554 22.14 14.50 16.10
CA ASP A 554 22.83 13.98 17.30
C ASP A 554 24.35 14.04 17.15
N ALA A 555 24.84 13.93 15.91
CA ALA A 555 26.23 14.18 15.55
C ALA A 555 26.60 15.68 15.46
N LYS A 556 25.65 16.60 15.71
CA LYS A 556 25.81 18.07 15.65
C LYS A 556 26.16 18.62 14.27
N LEU A 557 25.66 17.98 13.21
CA LEU A 557 25.91 18.40 11.82
C LEU A 557 24.73 19.18 11.20
N VAL A 558 23.55 19.20 11.83
CA VAL A 558 22.31 19.78 11.24
C VAL A 558 21.48 20.52 12.28
#